data_AF-A0A9X3AEJ6-F1
#
_entry.id   AF-A0A9X3AEJ6-F1
#
_cell.length_a   1.000
_cell.length_b   1.000
_cell.length_c   1.000
_cell.angle_alpha   90.00
_cell.angle_beta   90.00
_cell.angle_gamma   90.00
#
_symmetry.space_group_name_H-M   'P 1'
#
loop_
_entity.id
_entity.type
_entity.pdbx_description
1 polymer ?
#
loop_
_entity_poly.entity_id
_entity_poly.type
_entity_poly.pdbx_seq_one_letter_code
_entity_poly.pdbx_strand_id
1 'polypeptide(L)'
;MICWDRVGDHLVLGLFDQLEIDRLRGYLVGLREVLDARFAEYTHDCPPGKQLGVPYPLVESGDKRLRAIMRRRVGEVGPWREPEVFRPLHKAITRVLASLPDKGGLVQLHSTDCAAAWSRSLTDLRVAMSAAARDADPVLSSRTRFTTRWLKSVVRSLDTTANKAVEPVPQDLVDSINQVRTYWI
;
A
#
# COMPACT_ATOMS: atom_id res chain seq x y z
N MET A 1 -2.58 15.62 8.77
CA MET A 1 -3.96 15.05 8.71
C MET A 1 -4.21 14.77 7.25
N ILE A 2 -4.36 13.50 6.89
CA ILE A 2 -4.49 13.11 5.49
C ILE A 2 -5.96 13.18 5.11
N CYS A 3 -6.26 14.00 4.11
CA CYS A 3 -7.59 14.11 3.53
C CYS A 3 -7.58 13.35 2.21
N TRP A 4 -8.50 12.39 2.07
CA TRP A 4 -8.77 11.73 0.80
C TRP A 4 -10.07 12.25 0.21
N ASP A 5 -10.06 12.56 -1.07
CA ASP A 5 -11.24 12.95 -1.83
C ASP A 5 -11.37 12.13 -3.12
N ARG A 6 -12.59 11.98 -3.64
CA ARG A 6 -12.87 11.22 -4.87
C ARG A 6 -13.42 12.17 -5.93
N VAL A 7 -12.76 12.21 -7.07
CA VAL A 7 -13.17 13.01 -8.22
C VAL A 7 -13.64 12.08 -9.33
N GLY A 8 -14.96 12.00 -9.51
CA GLY A 8 -15.58 11.09 -10.47
C GLY A 8 -15.32 9.60 -10.17
N ASP A 9 -15.31 8.78 -11.21
CA ASP A 9 -15.35 7.32 -11.03
C ASP A 9 -13.99 6.69 -10.71
N HIS A 10 -12.88 7.33 -11.10
CA HIS A 10 -11.57 6.66 -11.14
C HIS A 10 -10.44 7.40 -10.45
N LEU A 11 -10.63 8.66 -10.07
CA LEU A 11 -9.60 9.47 -9.44
C LEU A 11 -9.85 9.61 -7.93
N VAL A 12 -8.88 9.19 -7.14
CA VAL A 12 -8.84 9.44 -5.70
C VAL A 12 -7.61 10.30 -5.40
N LEU A 13 -7.82 11.40 -4.69
CA LEU A 13 -6.82 12.41 -4.35
C LEU A 13 -6.52 12.36 -2.87
N GLY A 14 -5.25 12.38 -2.48
CA GLY A 14 -4.82 12.45 -1.08
C GLY A 14 -3.89 13.63 -0.86
N LEU A 15 -4.12 14.44 0.17
CA LEU A 15 -3.19 15.49 0.57
C LEU A 15 -2.31 15.03 1.73
N PHE A 16 -0.99 15.10 1.56
CA PHE A 16 0.01 14.71 2.54
C PHE A 16 1.01 15.84 2.77
N ASP A 17 1.47 15.98 4.01
CA ASP A 17 2.65 16.81 4.28
C ASP A 17 3.95 16.09 3.86
N GLN A 18 5.05 16.85 3.74
CA GLN A 18 6.34 16.29 3.34
C GLN A 18 6.83 15.20 4.29
N LEU A 19 6.66 15.41 5.60
CA LEU A 19 7.15 14.49 6.62
C LEU A 19 6.40 13.16 6.60
N GLU A 20 5.10 13.18 6.34
CA GLU A 20 4.23 12.04 6.14
C GLU A 20 4.68 11.24 4.90
N ILE A 21 4.98 11.91 3.79
CA ILE A 21 5.50 11.28 2.57
C ILE A 21 6.88 10.65 2.81
N ASP A 22 7.82 11.38 3.43
CA ASP A 22 9.17 10.88 3.68
C ASP A 22 9.15 9.64 4.58
N ARG A 23 8.33 9.67 5.63
CA ARG A 23 8.12 8.51 6.50
C ARG A 23 7.52 7.34 5.73
N LEU A 24 6.46 7.57 4.96
CA LEU A 24 5.80 6.53 4.19
C LEU A 24 6.76 5.88 3.19
N ARG A 25 7.51 6.71 2.46
CA ARG A 25 8.54 6.29 1.51
C ARG A 25 9.59 5.45 2.21
N GLY A 26 10.15 5.91 3.33
CA GLY A 26 11.16 5.17 4.10
C GLY A 26 10.67 3.80 4.55
N TYR A 27 9.45 3.71 5.09
CA TYR A 27 8.88 2.42 5.52
C TYR A 27 8.60 1.46 4.37
N LEU A 28 8.09 1.97 3.25
CA LEU A 28 7.79 1.15 2.07
C LEU A 28 9.07 0.68 1.37
N VAL A 29 10.09 1.54 1.26
CA VAL A 29 11.42 1.16 0.77
C VAL A 29 12.01 0.06 1.65
N GLY A 30 12.00 0.24 2.98
CA GLY A 30 12.52 -0.78 3.89
C GLY A 30 11.78 -2.11 3.80
N LEU A 31 10.45 -2.11 3.61
CA LEU A 31 9.71 -3.36 3.38
C LEU A 31 10.03 -3.98 2.02
N ARG A 32 10.21 -3.15 0.98
CA ARG A 32 10.61 -3.63 -0.36
C ARG A 32 11.97 -4.30 -0.32
N GLU A 33 12.95 -3.69 0.34
CA GLU A 33 14.30 -4.26 0.50
C GLU A 33 14.29 -5.62 1.19
N VAL A 34 13.41 -5.81 2.19
CA VAL A 34 13.23 -7.11 2.86
C VAL A 34 12.64 -8.15 1.91
N LEU A 35 11.71 -7.76 1.04
CA LEU A 35 11.17 -8.64 0.00
C LEU A 35 12.22 -8.97 -1.06
N ASP A 36 13.01 -7.99 -1.50
CA ASP A 36 14.08 -8.15 -2.48
C ASP A 36 15.16 -9.12 -1.95
N ALA A 37 15.59 -8.93 -0.70
CA ALA A 37 16.51 -9.85 -0.05
C ALA A 37 15.94 -11.27 0.02
N ARG A 38 14.64 -11.41 0.31
CA ARG A 38 13.98 -12.71 0.32
C ARG A 38 13.91 -13.34 -1.07
N PHE A 39 13.61 -12.57 -2.11
CA PHE A 39 13.59 -13.09 -3.48
C PHE A 39 14.96 -13.53 -3.98
N ALA A 40 16.04 -12.91 -3.50
CA ALA A 40 17.40 -13.34 -3.82
C ALA A 40 17.74 -14.74 -3.28
N GLU A 41 17.05 -15.21 -2.25
CA GLU A 41 17.20 -16.57 -1.71
C GLU A 41 16.42 -17.63 -2.51
N TYR A 42 15.56 -17.21 -3.46
CA TYR A 42 14.76 -18.15 -4.23
C TYR A 42 15.61 -18.85 -5.30
N THR A 43 15.31 -20.12 -5.53
CA THR A 43 16.03 -20.94 -6.52
C THR A 43 15.07 -21.67 -7.46
N HIS A 44 15.57 -22.00 -8.65
CA HIS A 44 14.90 -22.93 -9.56
C HIS A 44 15.15 -24.39 -9.15
N ASP A 45 16.11 -24.66 -8.26
CA ASP A 45 16.52 -26.00 -7.83
C ASP A 45 15.59 -26.63 -6.79
N CYS A 46 14.28 -26.52 -7.02
CA CYS A 46 13.25 -27.19 -6.25
C CYS A 46 12.17 -27.76 -7.18
N PRO A 47 11.41 -28.79 -6.76
CA PRO A 47 10.42 -29.42 -7.63
C PRO A 47 9.44 -28.43 -8.30
N PRO A 48 8.79 -27.50 -7.58
CA PRO A 48 7.91 -26.53 -8.23
C PRO A 48 8.67 -25.48 -9.05
N GLY A 49 9.91 -25.13 -8.66
CA GLY A 49 10.73 -24.18 -9.42
C GLY A 49 11.12 -24.71 -10.80
N LYS A 50 11.46 -26.00 -10.89
CA LYS A 50 11.74 -26.69 -12.15
C LYS A 50 10.46 -26.86 -12.98
N GLN A 51 9.35 -27.23 -12.35
CA GLN A 51 8.09 -27.49 -13.04
C GLN A 51 7.44 -26.22 -13.62
N LEU A 52 7.49 -25.11 -12.88
CA LEU A 52 6.82 -23.85 -13.24
C LEU A 52 7.76 -22.84 -13.92
N GLY A 53 9.06 -23.13 -13.99
CA GLY A 53 10.05 -22.24 -14.59
C GLY A 53 10.18 -20.89 -13.85
N VAL A 54 9.85 -20.85 -12.57
CA VAL A 54 9.96 -19.64 -11.73
C VAL A 54 10.66 -19.97 -10.43
N PRO A 55 11.43 -19.05 -9.83
CA PRO A 55 12.18 -19.36 -8.62
C PRO A 55 11.23 -19.42 -7.41
N TYR A 56 11.48 -20.39 -6.53
CA TYR A 56 10.75 -20.63 -5.28
C TYR A 56 11.73 -20.73 -4.09
N PRO A 57 11.27 -20.41 -2.87
CA PRO A 57 12.05 -20.66 -1.67
C PRO A 57 12.08 -22.15 -1.31
N LEU A 58 13.23 -22.63 -0.84
CA LEU A 58 13.38 -24.01 -0.33
C LEU A 58 12.84 -24.17 1.10
N VAL A 59 12.96 -23.12 1.91
CA VAL A 59 12.59 -23.10 3.33
C VAL A 59 11.73 -21.88 3.62
N GLU A 60 10.94 -21.89 4.68
CA GLU A 60 10.17 -20.72 5.12
C GLU A 60 11.08 -19.54 5.49
N SER A 61 10.63 -18.31 5.26
CA SER A 61 11.35 -17.11 5.70
C SER A 61 11.54 -17.07 7.23
N GLY A 62 12.77 -16.90 7.69
CA GLY A 62 13.04 -16.64 9.12
C GLY A 62 12.57 -15.26 9.60
N ASP A 63 12.38 -14.31 8.68
CA ASP A 63 12.01 -12.94 9.01
C ASP A 63 10.59 -12.86 9.60
N LYS A 64 10.49 -12.39 10.84
CA LYS A 64 9.21 -12.28 11.56
C LYS A 64 8.19 -11.38 10.86
N ARG A 65 8.63 -10.38 10.11
CA ARG A 65 7.77 -9.45 9.36
C ARG A 65 7.10 -10.19 8.20
N LEU A 66 7.89 -10.92 7.43
CA LEU A 66 7.41 -11.71 6.28
C LEU A 66 6.49 -12.85 6.74
N ARG A 67 6.84 -13.56 7.81
CA ARG A 67 5.96 -14.57 8.42
C ARG A 67 4.64 -13.98 8.90
N ALA A 68 4.63 -12.79 9.49
CA ALA A 68 3.40 -12.14 9.92
C ALA A 68 2.49 -11.76 8.75
N ILE A 69 3.06 -11.28 7.64
CA ILE A 69 2.32 -11.02 6.40
C ILE A 69 1.72 -12.33 5.86
N MET A 70 2.50 -13.41 5.80
CA MET A 70 2.01 -14.72 5.35
C MET A 70 0.84 -15.21 6.20
N ARG A 71 0.97 -15.21 7.53
CA ARG A 71 -0.12 -15.60 8.45
C ARG A 71 -1.40 -14.80 8.21
N ARG A 72 -1.28 -13.49 7.97
CA ARG A 72 -2.44 -12.66 7.65
C ARG A 72 -3.11 -13.05 6.33
N ARG A 73 -2.31 -13.37 5.31
CA ARG A 73 -2.78 -13.52 3.93
C ARG A 73 -3.33 -14.90 3.62
N VAL A 74 -2.69 -15.94 4.16
CA VAL A 74 -2.99 -17.34 3.82
C VAL A 74 -3.22 -18.23 5.05
N GLY A 75 -3.06 -17.70 6.27
CA GLY A 75 -3.23 -18.45 7.52
C GLY A 75 -2.07 -19.39 7.81
N GLU A 76 -1.80 -20.31 6.88
CA GLU A 76 -0.68 -21.26 6.94
C GLU A 76 0.60 -20.65 6.40
N VAL A 77 1.70 -20.81 7.14
CA VAL A 77 3.01 -20.35 6.69
C VAL A 77 3.75 -21.53 6.09
N GLY A 78 3.76 -21.59 4.76
CA GLY A 78 4.53 -22.57 4.00
C GLY A 78 5.29 -21.89 2.87
N PRO A 79 6.51 -22.36 2.53
CA PRO A 79 7.37 -21.69 1.55
C PRO A 79 6.73 -21.60 0.16
N TRP A 80 5.93 -22.60 -0.22
CA TRP A 80 5.34 -22.68 -1.56
C TRP A 80 4.28 -21.62 -1.85
N ARG A 81 3.69 -21.00 -0.81
CA ARG A 81 2.69 -19.94 -0.97
C ARG A 81 3.33 -18.55 -0.98
N GLU A 82 4.61 -18.43 -0.64
CA GLU A 82 5.29 -17.13 -0.55
C GLU A 82 5.24 -16.34 -1.86
N PRO A 83 5.50 -16.91 -3.06
CA PRO A 83 5.46 -16.12 -4.30
C PRO A 83 4.08 -15.52 -4.62
N GLU A 84 3.00 -16.24 -4.27
CA GLU A 84 1.62 -15.77 -4.45
C GLU A 84 1.27 -14.58 -3.56
N VAL A 85 1.96 -14.43 -2.43
CA VAL A 85 1.75 -13.35 -1.47
C VAL A 85 2.73 -12.19 -1.71
N PHE A 86 4.01 -12.51 -1.81
CA PHE A 86 5.09 -11.53 -1.83
C PHE A 86 5.24 -10.85 -3.18
N ARG A 87 5.05 -11.54 -4.32
CA ARG A 87 5.16 -10.88 -5.64
C ARG A 87 4.08 -9.80 -5.84
N PRO A 88 2.79 -10.06 -5.55
CA PRO A 88 1.77 -9.02 -5.61
C PRO A 88 1.99 -7.90 -4.61
N LEU A 89 2.48 -8.20 -3.40
CA LEU A 89 2.82 -7.18 -2.42
C LEU A 89 3.97 -6.28 -2.90
N HIS A 90 5.04 -6.87 -3.42
CA HIS A 90 6.17 -6.14 -3.99
C HIS A 90 5.71 -5.21 -5.12
N LYS A 91 4.88 -5.72 -6.05
CA LYS A 91 4.27 -4.91 -7.12
C LYS A 91 3.41 -3.77 -6.57
N ALA A 92 2.62 -4.04 -5.52
CA ALA A 92 1.79 -3.03 -4.88
C ALA A 92 2.64 -1.93 -4.24
N ILE A 93 3.70 -2.29 -3.51
CA ILE A 93 4.64 -1.33 -2.90
C ILE A 93 5.29 -0.45 -3.97
N THR A 94 5.76 -1.06 -5.07
CA THR A 94 6.36 -0.31 -6.18
C THR A 94 5.36 0.69 -6.80
N ARG A 95 4.10 0.29 -6.97
CA ARG A 95 3.04 1.20 -7.43
C ARG A 95 2.80 2.35 -6.45
N VAL A 96 2.75 2.08 -5.15
CA VAL A 96 2.60 3.14 -4.14
C VAL A 96 3.77 4.12 -4.21
N LEU A 97 5.00 3.62 -4.19
CA LEU A 97 6.21 4.44 -4.24
C LEU A 97 6.24 5.33 -5.50
N ALA A 98 5.81 4.81 -6.65
CA ALA A 98 5.73 5.57 -7.89
C ALA A 98 4.66 6.67 -7.87
N SER A 99 3.65 6.57 -6.99
CA SER A 99 2.59 7.58 -6.84
C SER A 99 2.86 8.64 -5.76
N LEU A 100 3.96 8.51 -5.01
CA LEU A 100 4.31 9.47 -3.96
C LEU A 100 5.02 10.70 -4.58
N PRO A 101 4.58 11.93 -4.26
CA PRO A 101 5.30 13.13 -4.68
C PRO A 101 6.66 13.24 -3.97
N ASP A 102 7.59 14.03 -4.53
CA ASP A 102 8.92 14.20 -3.94
C ASP A 102 8.95 15.21 -2.79
N LYS A 103 8.09 16.24 -2.85
CA LYS A 103 8.06 17.39 -1.92
C LYS A 103 6.73 17.53 -1.15
N GLY A 104 5.99 16.43 -0.99
CA GLY A 104 4.69 16.43 -0.33
C GLY A 104 3.60 16.91 -1.27
N GLY A 105 2.40 17.10 -0.73
CA GLY A 105 1.25 17.60 -1.49
C GLY A 105 0.36 16.47 -2.00
N LEU A 106 -0.05 16.58 -3.26
CA LEU A 106 -1.13 15.78 -3.82
C LEU A 106 -0.64 14.41 -4.31
N VAL A 107 -1.17 13.35 -3.72
CA VAL A 107 -1.13 11.98 -4.23
C VAL A 107 -2.35 11.78 -5.12
N GLN A 108 -2.12 11.29 -6.35
CA GLN A 108 -3.19 11.03 -7.32
C GLN A 108 -3.26 9.54 -7.65
N LEU A 109 -4.41 8.94 -7.38
CA LEU A 109 -4.68 7.52 -7.66
C LEU A 109 -5.68 7.45 -8.82
N HIS A 110 -5.16 7.27 -10.02
CA HIS A 110 -5.94 7.29 -11.28
C HIS A 110 -6.71 5.98 -11.58
N SER A 111 -6.74 5.04 -10.64
CA SER A 111 -7.51 3.80 -10.81
C SER A 111 -7.87 3.16 -9.48
N THR A 112 -8.93 2.36 -9.51
CA THR A 112 -9.33 1.49 -8.38
C THR A 112 -8.23 0.50 -8.01
N ASP A 113 -7.48 0.00 -9.00
CA ASP A 113 -6.30 -0.85 -8.80
C ASP A 113 -5.18 -0.14 -8.02
N CYS A 114 -4.96 1.15 -8.27
CA CYS A 114 -3.99 1.95 -7.51
C CYS A 114 -4.44 2.16 -6.06
N ALA A 115 -5.71 2.50 -5.85
CA ALA A 115 -6.29 2.58 -4.50
C ALA A 115 -6.19 1.25 -3.75
N ALA A 116 -6.50 0.13 -4.42
CA ALA A 116 -6.38 -1.20 -3.84
C ALA A 116 -4.92 -1.57 -3.52
N ALA A 117 -3.96 -1.17 -4.36
CA ALA A 117 -2.53 -1.38 -4.10
C ALA A 117 -2.07 -0.59 -2.85
N TRP A 118 -2.54 0.65 -2.69
CA TRP A 118 -2.33 1.45 -1.49
C TRP A 118 -2.90 0.75 -0.24
N SER A 119 -4.19 0.45 -0.20
CA SER A 119 -4.81 -0.18 0.96
C SER A 119 -4.14 -1.50 1.34
N ARG A 120 -3.80 -2.34 0.36
CA ARG A 120 -3.13 -3.63 0.58
C ARG A 120 -1.72 -3.46 1.15
N SER A 121 -0.89 -2.65 0.51
CA SER A 121 0.52 -2.47 0.91
C SER A 121 0.65 -1.80 2.27
N LEU A 122 -0.17 -0.78 2.56
CA LEU A 122 -0.15 -0.10 3.87
C LEU A 122 -0.66 -1.00 4.99
N THR A 123 -1.64 -1.88 4.69
CA THR A 123 -2.10 -2.87 5.67
C THR A 123 -1.03 -3.91 5.97
N ASP A 124 -0.33 -4.42 4.95
CA ASP A 124 0.76 -5.38 5.14
C ASP A 124 1.98 -4.74 5.82
N LEU A 125 2.28 -3.48 5.50
CA LEU A 125 3.29 -2.70 6.20
C LEU A 125 2.97 -2.58 7.69
N ARG A 126 1.72 -2.25 8.05
CA ARG A 126 1.29 -2.18 9.44
C ARG A 126 1.49 -3.51 10.17
N VAL A 127 1.23 -4.62 9.50
CA VAL A 127 1.40 -5.98 10.04
C VAL A 127 2.87 -6.28 10.26
N ALA A 128 3.71 -6.01 9.26
CA ALA A 128 5.16 -6.14 9.34
C ALA A 128 5.75 -5.31 10.50
N MET A 129 5.37 -4.04 10.60
CA MET A 129 5.82 -3.15 11.69
C MET A 129 5.38 -3.67 13.07
N SER A 130 4.13 -4.12 13.20
CA SER A 130 3.62 -4.68 14.46
C SER A 130 4.38 -5.93 14.86
N ALA A 131 4.73 -6.80 13.91
CA ALA A 131 5.53 -7.99 14.17
C ALA A 131 6.97 -7.63 14.56
N ALA A 132 7.59 -6.67 13.87
CA ALA A 132 8.93 -6.19 14.19
C ALA A 132 9.03 -5.66 15.63
N ALA A 133 8.03 -4.89 16.05
CA ALA A 133 8.01 -4.24 17.37
C ALA A 133 7.77 -5.19 18.56
N ARG A 134 7.24 -6.41 18.37
CA ARG A 134 6.92 -7.32 19.49
C ARG A 134 8.11 -7.66 20.39
N ASP A 135 9.30 -7.71 19.79
CA ASP A 135 10.55 -8.05 20.49
C ASP A 135 11.48 -6.83 20.60
N ALA A 136 10.97 -5.63 20.32
CA ALA A 136 11.76 -4.40 20.38
C ALA A 136 11.66 -3.77 21.79
N ASP A 137 12.66 -2.94 22.11
CA ASP A 137 12.64 -2.11 23.31
C ASP A 137 11.30 -1.33 23.46
N PRO A 138 10.78 -1.13 24.69
CA PRO A 138 9.54 -0.41 24.95
C PRO A 138 9.38 0.94 24.24
N VAL A 139 10.47 1.68 24.04
CA VAL A 139 10.47 2.98 23.34
C VAL A 139 10.15 2.79 21.85
N LEU A 140 10.83 1.85 21.20
CA LEU A 140 10.60 1.52 19.78
C LEU A 140 9.20 0.93 19.56
N SER A 141 8.76 0.10 20.50
CA SER A 141 7.40 -0.45 20.53
C SER A 141 6.34 0.65 20.59
N SER A 142 6.56 1.66 21.43
CA SER A 142 5.63 2.78 21.59
C SER A 142 5.54 3.65 20.33
N ARG A 143 6.69 4.01 19.73
CA ARG A 143 6.73 4.75 18.45
C ARG A 143 5.99 3.99 17.34
N THR A 144 6.21 2.67 17.26
CA THR A 144 5.55 1.81 16.27
C THR A 144 4.03 1.79 16.43
N ARG A 145 3.50 1.86 17.67
CA ARG A 145 2.05 1.96 17.91
C ARG A 145 1.45 3.24 17.32
N PHE A 146 2.14 4.37 17.40
CA PHE A 146 1.66 5.61 16.77
C PHE A 146 1.63 5.49 15.25
N THR A 147 2.71 5.01 14.64
CA THR A 147 2.77 4.84 13.18
C THR A 147 1.73 3.85 12.67
N THR A 148 1.55 2.71 13.36
CA THR A 148 0.56 1.71 12.96
C THR A 148 -0.88 2.21 13.08
N ARG A 149 -1.17 3.06 14.07
CA ARG A 149 -2.47 3.76 14.18
C ARG A 149 -2.68 4.79 13.07
N TRP A 150 -1.64 5.56 12.76
CA TRP A 150 -1.67 6.50 11.63
C TRP A 150 -1.93 5.77 10.31
N LEU A 151 -1.16 4.71 9.98
CA LEU A 151 -1.40 3.87 8.80
C LEU A 151 -2.82 3.29 8.76
N LYS A 152 -3.35 2.83 9.91
CA LYS A 152 -4.74 2.35 10.01
C LYS A 152 -5.73 3.45 9.62
N SER A 153 -5.49 4.69 10.06
CA SER A 153 -6.33 5.83 9.70
C SER A 153 -6.29 6.09 8.21
N VAL A 154 -5.10 6.14 7.61
CA VAL A 154 -4.90 6.38 6.17
C VAL A 154 -5.65 5.36 5.33
N VAL A 155 -5.49 4.07 5.64
CA VAL A 155 -6.17 2.98 4.92
C VAL A 155 -7.68 3.09 5.07
N ARG A 156 -8.19 3.31 6.30
CA ARG A 156 -9.63 3.41 6.53
C ARG A 156 -10.26 4.57 5.75
N SER A 157 -9.61 5.75 5.76
CA SER A 157 -10.10 6.90 5.02
C SER A 157 -10.05 6.65 3.51
N LEU A 158 -8.96 6.06 3.00
CA LEU A 158 -8.84 5.70 1.59
C LEU A 158 -9.93 4.71 1.15
N ASP A 159 -10.13 3.63 1.90
CA ASP A 159 -11.15 2.62 1.60
C ASP A 159 -12.56 3.21 1.63
N THR A 160 -12.83 4.13 2.56
CA THR A 160 -14.12 4.83 2.62
C THR A 160 -14.33 5.72 1.40
N THR A 161 -13.33 6.52 1.04
CA THR A 161 -13.39 7.46 -0.08
C THR A 161 -13.45 6.73 -1.43
N ALA A 162 -12.63 5.71 -1.63
CA ALA A 162 -12.57 4.95 -2.88
C ALA A 162 -13.86 4.14 -3.16
N ASN A 163 -14.63 3.81 -2.11
CA ASN A 163 -15.91 3.11 -2.23
C ASN A 163 -17.12 4.04 -2.10
N LYS A 164 -16.93 5.35 -1.87
CA LYS A 164 -18.04 6.31 -1.79
C LYS A 164 -18.78 6.32 -3.14
N ALA A 165 -20.11 6.19 -3.12
CA ALA A 165 -20.93 6.37 -4.31
C ALA A 165 -20.65 7.76 -4.90
N VAL A 166 -20.45 7.84 -6.21
CA VAL A 166 -20.26 9.12 -6.89
C VAL A 166 -21.58 9.87 -6.80
N GLU A 167 -21.61 10.93 -6.01
CA GLU A 167 -22.75 11.84 -6.00
C GLU A 167 -22.82 12.48 -7.39
N PRO A 168 -23.95 12.37 -8.10
CA PRO A 168 -24.11 13.06 -9.37
C PRO A 168 -23.90 14.55 -9.12
N VAL A 169 -23.06 15.18 -9.94
CA VAL A 169 -22.92 16.63 -9.90
C VAL A 169 -24.31 17.21 -10.17
N PRO A 170 -24.86 18.06 -9.27
CA PRO A 170 -26.16 18.68 -9.50
C PRO A 170 -26.15 19.40 -10.86
N GLN A 171 -27.09 19.07 -11.74
CA GLN A 171 -27.14 19.57 -13.11
C GLN A 171 -27.17 21.11 -13.17
N ASP A 172 -27.82 21.71 -12.17
CA ASP A 172 -27.90 23.13 -11.85
C ASP A 172 -26.53 23.82 -11.66
N LEU A 173 -25.53 23.12 -11.11
CA LEU A 173 -24.15 23.62 -11.01
C LEU A 173 -23.42 23.55 -12.37
N VAL A 174 -23.68 22.50 -13.14
CA VAL A 174 -23.12 22.34 -14.50
C VAL A 174 -23.65 23.41 -15.43
N ASP A 175 -24.96 23.67 -15.38
CA ASP A 175 -25.64 24.68 -16.19
C ASP A 175 -25.19 26.09 -15.81
N SER A 176 -24.96 26.37 -14.52
CA SER A 176 -24.44 27.66 -14.04
C SER A 176 -23.02 27.94 -14.53
N ILE A 177 -22.12 26.94 -14.52
CA ILE A 177 -20.74 27.09 -15.03
C ILE A 177 -20.72 27.29 -16.54
N ASN A 178 -21.59 26.58 -17.27
CA ASN A 178 -21.72 26.74 -18.71
C ASN A 178 -22.32 28.10 -19.09
N GLN A 179 -23.29 28.61 -18.32
CA GLN A 179 -23.81 29.96 -18.53
C GLN A 179 -22.72 31.02 -18.36
N VAL A 180 -21.86 30.92 -17.33
CA VAL A 180 -20.74 31.86 -17.16
C VAL A 180 -19.81 31.83 -18.38
N ARG A 181 -19.52 30.67 -18.97
CA ARG A 181 -18.67 30.58 -20.18
C ARG A 181 -19.28 31.24 -21.41
N THR A 182 -20.61 31.25 -21.55
CA THR A 182 -21.29 31.85 -22.71
C THR A 182 -21.32 33.37 -22.66
N TYR A 183 -21.13 34.01 -21.50
CA TYR A 183 -21.13 35.48 -21.37
C TYR A 183 -19.76 36.14 -21.57
N TRP A 184 -18.70 35.37 -21.86
CA TRP A 184 -17.34 35.86 -22.11
C TRP A 184 -16.81 35.55 -23.52
N ILE A 185 -17.70 35.35 -24.49
CA ILE A 185 -17.40 35.28 -25.93
C ILE A 185 -18.25 36.34 -26.63
#